data_AF-A0A8J5RTE9-F1
#
_entry.id   AF-A0A8J5RTE9-F1
#
_cell.length_a   1.000
_cell.length_b   1.000
_cell.length_c   1.000
_cell.angle_alpha   90.00
_cell.angle_beta   90.00
_cell.angle_gamma   90.00
#
_symmetry.space_group_name_H-M   'P 1'
#
loop_
_entity.id
_entity.type
_entity.pdbx_description
1 polymer ?
#
loop_
_entity_poly.entity_id
_entity_poly.type
_entity_poly.pdbx_seq_one_letter_code
_entity_poly.pdbx_strand_id
1 'polypeptide(L)'
;MVHHHRAILLLHQQQQQRKGEAGEEEGQQPLGGEQGGGKMEFRRRFVDYACHHRKHGHDALLRMLAGFALVSCLLLLLPGSPISAAVDDLLQMGRTLLNDEMPPCAVVANGTICCDRTALRTDVCVMRGDVRTEAASNSLFLLVPPANSTAAAGRDEHIRPYTRKWETSIMSTIDELRLRTVPEGGAAPASCEVRHDVPAIVFSTGGYTGNVYHEFNDGIIPLYITARQYNKKVVFVMLEYHDWWMTKYGHIVEQLSDYPPIDFTNDRRTHCFPEAVVGLRIHDELAIDAARMPGNQTIQDFRRMLDDAYRGRIQTIIDEEEKAAAEAVGIPRHSISKKNALEEDRKPRLVIVSRNESRAIENEAELVRAAVATGFRVAVLRPRQDTELAQMYRALNASDVMVGVHGAAMTHFLFMRPGSVFIQVVPLGTDWAADTYYGEPARRLGLRYMPYKITPAESSLYRQYAKDDPVLTDPDTVNAKGWQVTKKVYLDGQNVNLDMARFRRRLRDAYDHWAQRRRQHAGS
;
A
#
# COMPACT_ATOMS: atom_id res chain seq x y z
N MET A 1 3.13 -14.54 -17.30
CA MET A 1 2.06 -13.87 -16.53
C MET A 1 1.20 -14.82 -15.66
N VAL A 2 1.23 -16.15 -15.86
CA VAL A 2 0.30 -17.13 -15.23
C VAL A 2 0.82 -17.80 -13.94
N HIS A 3 2.14 -17.83 -13.69
CA HIS A 3 2.70 -18.65 -12.60
C HIS A 3 2.77 -17.99 -11.21
N HIS A 4 2.81 -16.67 -11.10
CA HIS A 4 3.09 -16.00 -9.81
C HIS A 4 1.90 -15.38 -9.08
N HIS A 5 0.76 -15.14 -9.73
CA HIS A 5 -0.51 -14.96 -9.00
C HIS A 5 -0.84 -16.22 -8.19
N ARG A 6 -0.45 -17.40 -8.69
CA ARG A 6 -0.53 -18.66 -7.97
C ARG A 6 0.31 -18.65 -6.69
N ALA A 7 1.49 -18.03 -6.66
CA ALA A 7 2.34 -18.03 -5.46
C ALA A 7 1.77 -17.18 -4.31
N ILE A 8 1.20 -16.01 -4.62
CA ILE A 8 0.54 -15.14 -3.63
C ILE A 8 -0.79 -15.77 -3.17
N LEU A 9 -1.55 -16.37 -4.10
CA LEU A 9 -2.76 -17.13 -3.75
C LEU A 9 -2.45 -18.40 -2.96
N LEU A 10 -1.34 -19.10 -3.22
CA LEU A 10 -0.93 -20.31 -2.50
C LEU A 10 -0.48 -19.99 -1.07
N LEU A 11 0.26 -18.90 -0.86
CA LEU A 11 0.59 -18.40 0.48
C LEU A 11 -0.69 -18.04 1.26
N HIS A 12 -1.69 -17.47 0.58
CA HIS A 12 -2.99 -17.15 1.18
C HIS A 12 -3.85 -18.40 1.45
N GLN A 13 -3.85 -19.40 0.55
CA GLN A 13 -4.55 -20.67 0.73
C GLN A 13 -3.96 -21.47 1.91
N GLN A 14 -2.63 -21.47 2.07
CA GLN A 14 -1.97 -22.08 3.24
C GLN A 14 -2.31 -21.35 4.55
N GLN A 15 -2.50 -20.03 4.52
CA GLN A 15 -2.95 -19.26 5.69
C GLN A 15 -4.44 -19.44 6.00
N GLN A 16 -5.29 -19.67 4.99
CA GLN A 16 -6.71 -19.94 5.19
C GLN A 16 -6.99 -21.40 5.60
N GLN A 17 -6.25 -22.40 5.06
CA GLN A 17 -6.35 -23.80 5.50
C GLN A 17 -5.98 -23.96 6.98
N ARG A 18 -4.94 -23.25 7.47
CA ARG A 18 -4.61 -23.22 8.91
C ARG A 18 -5.67 -22.57 9.80
N LYS A 19 -6.62 -21.81 9.23
CA LYS A 19 -7.76 -21.22 9.97
C LYS A 19 -9.06 -22.01 9.78
N GLY A 20 -9.16 -22.84 8.74
CA GLY A 20 -10.35 -23.63 8.39
C GLY A 20 -10.43 -24.99 9.06
N GLU A 21 -9.32 -25.60 9.49
CA GLU A 21 -9.32 -26.93 10.15
C GLU A 21 -9.85 -26.91 11.61
N ALA A 22 -10.32 -25.76 12.11
CA ALA A 22 -10.92 -25.62 13.44
C ALA A 22 -12.47 -25.52 13.43
N GLY A 23 -13.14 -25.73 12.29
CA GLY A 23 -14.59 -25.61 12.21
C GLY A 23 -15.24 -26.50 11.15
N GLU A 24 -15.95 -27.52 11.63
CA GLU A 24 -17.10 -28.19 11.02
C GLU A 24 -16.87 -29.21 9.87
N GLU A 25 -17.13 -30.49 10.18
CA GLU A 25 -17.63 -31.50 9.23
C GLU A 25 -18.94 -32.11 9.77
N GLU A 26 -20.06 -31.78 9.11
CA GLU A 26 -21.27 -32.59 8.90
C GLU A 26 -22.14 -31.78 7.92
N GLY A 27 -22.78 -32.27 6.87
CA GLY A 27 -23.00 -33.58 6.27
C GLY A 27 -23.99 -33.34 5.10
N GLN A 28 -24.05 -34.22 4.10
CA GLN A 28 -24.88 -34.00 2.91
C GLN A 28 -25.70 -35.24 2.52
N GLN A 29 -27.04 -35.12 2.67
CA GLN A 29 -28.18 -35.52 1.78
C GLN A 29 -28.33 -36.98 1.25
N PRO A 30 -29.49 -37.39 0.66
CA PRO A 30 -30.84 -36.78 0.62
C PRO A 30 -32.03 -37.77 0.92
N LEU A 31 -33.25 -37.22 0.87
CA LEU A 31 -34.58 -37.82 1.06
C LEU A 31 -35.13 -38.61 -0.15
N GLY A 32 -36.03 -39.57 0.14
CA GLY A 32 -37.12 -39.98 -0.76
C GLY A 32 -37.87 -41.26 -0.34
N GLY A 33 -39.16 -41.15 0.03
CA GLY A 33 -40.14 -42.26 0.01
C GLY A 33 -40.98 -42.49 1.28
N GLU A 34 -42.26 -42.11 1.21
CA GLU A 34 -43.41 -42.42 2.10
C GLU A 34 -43.57 -43.92 2.45
N GLN A 35 -44.28 -44.43 3.47
CA GLN A 35 -45.56 -44.08 4.12
C GLN A 35 -45.77 -45.01 5.35
N GLY A 36 -46.64 -44.65 6.31
CA GLY A 36 -47.37 -45.63 7.14
C GLY A 36 -47.06 -45.64 8.64
N GLY A 37 -48.00 -45.18 9.47
CA GLY A 37 -47.83 -44.98 10.91
C GLY A 37 -47.98 -46.23 11.78
N GLY A 38 -47.20 -46.24 12.87
CA GLY A 38 -47.23 -47.19 13.97
C GLY A 38 -46.52 -46.64 15.21
N LYS A 39 -46.78 -45.36 15.53
CA LYS A 39 -46.22 -44.64 16.69
C LYS A 39 -47.00 -45.02 17.95
N MET A 40 -46.41 -45.83 18.85
CA MET A 40 -46.27 -45.45 20.27
C MET A 40 -45.58 -46.49 21.18
N GLU A 41 -45.31 -47.72 20.75
CA GLU A 41 -44.84 -48.76 21.69
C GLU A 41 -43.34 -49.11 21.60
N PHE A 42 -42.66 -48.72 20.51
CA PHE A 42 -41.23 -49.01 20.32
C PHE A 42 -40.28 -48.01 21.01
N ARG A 43 -40.81 -46.87 21.47
CA ARG A 43 -40.01 -45.73 21.97
C ARG A 43 -39.44 -45.92 23.38
N ARG A 44 -39.87 -46.94 24.13
CA ARG A 44 -39.40 -47.18 25.50
C ARG A 44 -38.21 -48.14 25.60
N ARG A 45 -37.93 -48.96 24.57
CA ARG A 45 -36.84 -49.96 24.60
C ARG A 45 -35.49 -49.47 24.04
N PHE A 46 -35.45 -48.38 23.28
CA PHE A 46 -34.20 -47.83 22.74
C PHE A 46 -33.48 -46.84 23.68
N VAL A 47 -34.21 -46.27 24.65
CA VAL A 47 -33.64 -45.28 25.58
C VAL A 47 -32.73 -45.93 26.63
N ASP A 48 -33.00 -47.18 27.03
CA ASP A 48 -32.17 -47.90 28.01
C ASP A 48 -30.88 -48.49 27.40
N TYR A 49 -30.84 -48.75 26.09
CA TYR A 49 -29.62 -49.25 25.41
C TYR A 49 -28.62 -48.12 25.13
N ALA A 50 -29.10 -46.90 24.86
CA ALA A 50 -28.25 -45.75 24.51
C ALA A 50 -27.53 -45.12 25.72
N CYS A 51 -28.05 -45.29 26.95
CA CYS A 51 -27.43 -44.73 28.14
C CYS A 51 -26.27 -45.56 28.72
N HIS A 52 -26.18 -46.85 28.38
CA HIS A 52 -25.13 -47.72 28.94
C HIS A 52 -23.81 -47.73 28.15
N HIS A 53 -23.81 -47.28 26.88
CA HIS A 53 -22.61 -47.29 26.02
C HIS A 53 -21.84 -45.96 25.93
N ARG A 54 -22.28 -44.90 26.62
CA ARG A 54 -21.66 -43.57 26.53
C ARG A 54 -20.47 -43.35 27.48
N LYS A 55 -20.13 -44.31 28.37
CA LYS A 55 -19.07 -44.14 29.38
C LYS A 55 -17.72 -44.82 29.08
N HIS A 56 -17.63 -45.70 28.08
CA HIS A 56 -16.38 -46.43 27.78
C HIS A 56 -15.62 -45.98 26.51
N GLY A 57 -16.23 -45.17 25.63
CA GLY A 57 -15.57 -44.72 24.39
C GLY A 57 -14.59 -43.55 24.57
N HIS A 58 -14.85 -42.65 25.51
CA HIS A 58 -14.03 -41.45 25.73
C HIS A 58 -12.64 -41.78 26.32
N ASP A 59 -12.55 -42.74 27.24
CA ASP A 59 -11.27 -43.13 27.86
C ASP A 59 -10.33 -43.83 26.88
N ALA A 60 -10.87 -44.60 25.93
CA ALA A 60 -10.06 -45.25 24.89
C ALA A 60 -9.52 -44.24 23.88
N LEU A 61 -10.33 -43.26 23.48
CA LEU A 61 -9.93 -42.19 22.57
C LEU A 61 -8.90 -41.25 23.20
N LEU A 62 -9.08 -40.86 24.47
CA LEU A 62 -8.12 -40.04 25.22
C LEU A 62 -6.78 -40.76 25.42
N ARG A 63 -6.78 -42.08 25.69
CA ARG A 63 -5.55 -42.87 25.78
C ARG A 63 -4.86 -43.02 24.43
N MET A 64 -5.61 -43.15 23.33
CA MET A 64 -5.04 -43.17 21.99
C MET A 64 -4.38 -41.83 21.63
N LEU A 65 -5.07 -40.72 21.87
CA LEU A 65 -4.56 -39.37 21.58
C LEU A 65 -3.33 -39.02 22.44
N ALA A 66 -3.32 -39.41 23.73
CA ALA A 66 -2.14 -39.27 24.59
C ALA A 66 -0.96 -40.14 24.10
N GLY A 67 -1.24 -41.34 23.59
CA GLY A 67 -0.24 -42.21 22.97
C GLY A 67 0.36 -41.60 21.70
N PHE A 68 -0.46 -41.04 20.81
CA PHE A 68 0.01 -40.34 19.60
C PHE A 68 0.82 -39.09 19.91
N ALA A 69 0.44 -38.33 20.94
CA ALA A 69 1.20 -37.16 21.39
C ALA A 69 2.58 -37.56 21.96
N LEU A 70 2.65 -38.64 22.75
CA LEU A 70 3.91 -39.16 23.29
C LEU A 70 4.84 -39.70 22.20
N VAL A 71 4.30 -40.42 21.21
CA VAL A 71 5.08 -40.93 20.06
C VAL A 71 5.55 -39.77 19.16
N SER A 72 4.71 -38.76 18.94
CA SER A 72 5.09 -37.56 18.18
C SER A 72 6.19 -36.75 18.87
N CYS A 73 6.14 -36.65 20.20
CA CYS A 73 7.16 -35.94 21.00
C CYS A 73 8.49 -36.72 21.06
N LEU A 74 8.44 -38.06 21.09
CA LEU A 74 9.63 -38.92 21.02
C LEU A 74 10.31 -38.88 19.64
N LEU A 75 9.56 -38.73 18.55
CA LEU A 75 10.09 -38.61 17.18
C LEU A 75 10.78 -37.25 16.91
N LEU A 76 10.47 -36.22 17.71
CA LEU A 76 11.13 -34.90 17.69
C LEU A 76 12.48 -34.90 18.42
N LEU A 77 12.74 -35.89 19.27
CA LEU A 77 13.96 -35.98 20.11
C LEU A 77 14.98 -37.00 19.60
N LEU A 78 14.71 -37.69 18.49
CA LEU A 78 15.63 -38.64 17.86
C LEU A 78 16.58 -37.91 16.88
N PRO A 79 17.91 -37.97 17.08
CA PRO A 79 18.86 -37.38 16.15
C PRO A 79 18.76 -38.06 14.78
N GLY A 80 18.58 -37.28 13.70
CA GLY A 80 18.58 -37.78 12.32
C GLY A 80 17.20 -38.12 11.72
N SER A 81 16.10 -37.72 12.35
CA SER A 81 14.76 -37.84 11.75
C SER A 81 14.51 -36.72 10.72
N PRO A 82 13.74 -36.96 9.63
CA PRO A 82 13.46 -35.95 8.61
C PRO A 82 12.64 -34.76 9.15
N ILE A 83 11.93 -34.95 10.27
CA ILE A 83 11.16 -33.89 10.95
C ILE A 83 12.08 -33.03 11.82
N SER A 84 13.06 -33.63 12.50
CA SER A 84 14.09 -32.88 13.23
C SER A 84 14.95 -32.03 12.28
N ALA A 85 15.31 -32.57 11.11
CA ALA A 85 16.02 -31.81 10.06
C ALA A 85 15.17 -30.65 9.51
N ALA A 86 13.85 -30.84 9.33
CA ALA A 86 12.95 -29.78 8.87
C ALA A 86 12.73 -28.68 9.93
N VAL A 87 12.74 -29.03 11.22
CA VAL A 87 12.64 -28.05 12.32
C VAL A 87 13.97 -27.32 12.52
N ASP A 88 15.11 -27.99 12.35
CA ASP A 88 16.42 -27.34 12.31
C ASP A 88 16.55 -26.41 11.09
N ASP A 89 16.08 -26.80 9.91
CA ASP A 89 15.99 -25.91 8.73
C ASP A 89 15.07 -24.71 8.99
N LEU A 90 13.94 -24.91 9.68
CA LEU A 90 13.01 -23.82 10.04
C LEU A 90 13.61 -22.88 11.09
N LEU A 91 14.37 -23.41 12.06
CA LEU A 91 15.11 -22.65 13.05
C LEU A 91 16.34 -21.96 12.44
N GLN A 92 16.94 -22.54 11.40
CA GLN A 92 18.06 -21.97 10.66
C GLN A 92 17.59 -20.89 9.67
N MET A 93 16.39 -21.04 9.07
CA MET A 93 15.66 -19.96 8.37
C MET A 93 15.20 -18.85 9.32
N GLY A 94 14.74 -19.21 10.53
CA GLY A 94 14.39 -18.23 11.57
C GLY A 94 15.59 -17.48 12.16
N ARG A 95 16.77 -18.13 12.22
CA ARG A 95 18.03 -17.51 12.63
C ARG A 95 18.69 -16.68 11.52
N THR A 96 18.49 -17.01 10.25
CA THR A 96 18.95 -16.16 9.13
C THR A 96 18.12 -14.89 8.97
N LEU A 97 16.85 -14.87 9.42
CA LEU A 97 16.02 -13.66 9.48
C LEU A 97 16.31 -12.73 10.68
N LEU A 98 17.17 -13.17 11.61
CA LEU A 98 17.61 -12.40 12.78
C LEU A 98 19.13 -12.16 12.77
N ASN A 99 19.80 -12.41 11.65
CA ASN A 99 21.14 -11.91 11.47
C ASN A 99 21.05 -10.45 11.06
N ASP A 100 21.78 -9.63 11.81
CA ASP A 100 22.12 -8.23 11.59
C ASP A 100 23.01 -8.08 10.33
N GLU A 101 22.63 -8.74 9.23
CA GLU A 101 23.29 -8.59 7.93
C GLU A 101 22.91 -7.21 7.41
N MET A 102 23.90 -6.30 7.44
CA MET A 102 23.82 -5.02 6.76
C MET A 102 23.24 -5.22 5.35
N PRO A 103 22.31 -4.35 4.91
CA PRO A 103 21.75 -4.44 3.57
C PRO A 103 22.86 -4.56 2.51
N PRO A 104 22.66 -5.35 1.44
CA PRO A 104 23.63 -5.40 0.35
C PRO A 104 23.92 -3.98 -0.15
N CYS A 105 25.20 -3.71 -0.43
CA CYS A 105 25.67 -2.36 -0.81
C CYS A 105 25.49 -1.26 0.27
N ALA A 106 25.34 -1.61 1.55
CA ALA A 106 25.31 -0.61 2.64
C ALA A 106 26.64 0.13 2.84
N VAL A 107 27.77 -0.55 2.55
CA VAL A 107 29.11 0.07 2.52
C VAL A 107 29.73 -0.20 1.16
N VAL A 108 29.84 0.84 0.34
CA VAL A 108 30.51 0.79 -0.96
C VAL A 108 31.85 1.50 -0.86
N ALA A 109 32.91 0.84 -1.32
CA ALA A 109 34.25 1.40 -1.34
C ALA A 109 34.37 2.50 -2.41
N ASN A 110 35.27 3.45 -2.19
CA ASN A 110 35.53 4.47 -3.20
C ASN A 110 36.12 3.83 -4.48
N GLY A 111 35.64 4.24 -5.64
CA GLY A 111 36.03 3.69 -6.94
C GLY A 111 35.35 2.36 -7.30
N THR A 112 34.25 1.98 -6.63
CA THR A 112 33.50 0.77 -6.99
C THR A 112 32.01 1.02 -7.23
N ILE A 113 31.39 0.06 -7.93
CA ILE A 113 29.94 -0.04 -8.15
C ILE A 113 29.47 -1.31 -7.42
N CYS A 114 28.36 -1.21 -6.70
CA CYS A 114 27.69 -2.35 -6.08
C CYS A 114 26.21 -2.32 -6.46
N CYS A 115 25.67 -3.44 -6.98
CA CYS A 115 24.26 -3.56 -7.34
C CYS A 115 23.56 -4.63 -6.49
N ASP A 116 22.60 -4.21 -5.67
CA ASP A 116 21.68 -5.10 -4.98
C ASP A 116 20.52 -5.45 -5.90
N ARG A 117 20.45 -6.73 -6.27
CA ARG A 117 19.37 -7.31 -7.08
C ARG A 117 18.60 -8.39 -6.32
N THR A 118 18.78 -8.48 -5.01
CA THR A 118 18.14 -9.51 -4.18
C THR A 118 16.65 -9.22 -3.95
N ALA A 119 16.26 -7.94 -3.94
CA ALA A 119 14.89 -7.55 -3.73
C ALA A 119 13.98 -7.96 -4.91
N LEU A 120 12.79 -8.46 -4.56
CA LEU A 120 11.74 -8.81 -5.54
C LEU A 120 11.27 -7.57 -6.33
N ARG A 121 11.25 -6.42 -5.66
CA ARG A 121 10.55 -5.23 -6.15
C ARG A 121 11.42 -4.24 -6.92
N THR A 122 12.71 -4.20 -6.65
CA THR A 122 13.59 -3.14 -7.14
C THR A 122 15.02 -3.68 -7.29
N ASP A 123 15.78 -3.05 -8.16
CA ASP A 123 17.23 -3.14 -8.18
C ASP A 123 17.78 -1.79 -7.71
N VAL A 124 18.85 -1.81 -6.91
CA VAL A 124 19.52 -0.58 -6.47
C VAL A 124 21.01 -0.74 -6.67
N CYS A 125 21.61 0.16 -7.43
CA CYS A 125 23.06 0.24 -7.59
C CYS A 125 23.61 1.48 -6.86
N VAL A 126 24.78 1.35 -6.26
CA VAL A 126 25.49 2.47 -5.61
C VAL A 126 26.87 2.57 -6.25
N MET A 127 27.18 3.76 -6.77
CA MET A 127 28.46 4.14 -7.35
C MET A 127 29.12 5.15 -6.41
N ARG A 128 30.37 4.93 -6.00
CA ARG A 128 31.06 5.85 -5.08
C ARG A 128 32.40 6.30 -5.67
N GLY A 129 32.63 7.60 -5.74
CA GLY A 129 33.83 8.21 -6.35
C GLY A 129 33.48 9.36 -7.29
N ASP A 130 34.30 9.59 -8.32
CA ASP A 130 33.99 10.60 -9.35
C ASP A 130 32.96 10.02 -10.32
N VAL A 131 31.67 10.22 -10.01
CA VAL A 131 30.55 9.78 -10.82
C VAL A 131 30.12 10.89 -11.77
N ARG A 132 30.08 10.62 -13.08
CA ARG A 132 29.72 11.59 -14.12
C ARG A 132 28.52 11.13 -14.94
N THR A 133 27.56 12.02 -15.17
CA THR A 133 26.39 11.74 -16.00
C THR A 133 26.66 12.03 -17.48
N GLU A 134 26.05 11.25 -18.37
CA GLU A 134 25.99 11.54 -19.80
C GLU A 134 24.61 11.17 -20.36
N ALA A 135 23.77 12.20 -20.57
CA ALA A 135 22.40 12.04 -21.06
C ALA A 135 22.35 11.38 -22.45
N ALA A 136 23.26 11.78 -23.35
CA ALA A 136 23.26 11.35 -24.75
C ALA A 136 23.45 9.83 -24.93
N SER A 137 24.14 9.17 -24.00
CA SER A 137 24.36 7.72 -24.03
C SER A 137 23.57 6.95 -22.96
N ASN A 138 22.68 7.63 -22.24
CA ASN A 138 21.97 7.12 -21.06
C ASN A 138 22.89 6.42 -20.06
N SER A 139 24.04 7.03 -19.77
CA SER A 139 25.11 6.40 -18.99
C SER A 139 25.52 7.23 -17.78
N LEU A 140 25.91 6.53 -16.72
CA LEU A 140 26.69 7.09 -15.62
C LEU A 140 28.07 6.42 -15.63
N PHE A 141 29.10 7.23 -15.50
CA PHE A 141 30.49 6.78 -15.48
C PHE A 141 31.07 6.94 -14.09
N LEU A 142 31.77 5.94 -13.59
CA LEU A 142 32.63 6.03 -12.42
C LEU A 142 34.08 6.07 -12.88
N LEU A 143 34.76 7.19 -12.66
CA LEU A 143 36.18 7.32 -12.97
C LEU A 143 37.02 6.70 -11.86
N VAL A 144 38.00 5.89 -12.27
CA VAL A 144 38.96 5.25 -11.38
C VAL A 144 40.39 5.58 -11.80
N PRO A 145 41.32 5.74 -10.84
CA PRO A 145 42.72 5.98 -11.14
C PRO A 145 43.34 4.84 -11.98
N PRO A 146 44.32 5.12 -12.86
CA PRO A 146 44.95 4.11 -13.71
C PRO A 146 45.62 2.95 -12.94
N ALA A 147 46.03 3.15 -11.70
CA ALA A 147 46.59 2.09 -10.86
C ALA A 147 45.56 0.99 -10.50
N ASN A 148 44.26 1.32 -10.56
CA ASN A 148 43.15 0.41 -10.28
C ASN A 148 42.50 -0.13 -11.57
N SER A 149 43.20 -0.06 -12.71
CA SER A 149 42.67 -0.42 -14.05
C SER A 149 42.14 -1.86 -14.17
N THR A 150 42.61 -2.81 -13.35
CA THR A 150 42.06 -4.18 -13.32
C THR A 150 40.63 -4.22 -12.77
N ALA A 151 40.21 -3.24 -11.96
CA ALA A 151 38.82 -3.04 -11.53
C ALA A 151 37.98 -2.26 -12.57
N ALA A 152 38.61 -1.51 -13.47
CA ALA A 152 37.95 -0.84 -14.60
C ALA A 152 37.50 -1.82 -15.70
N ALA A 153 37.98 -3.07 -15.68
CA ALA A 153 37.47 -4.17 -16.49
C ALA A 153 36.17 -4.79 -15.92
N GLY A 154 35.50 -4.11 -14.99
CA GLY A 154 34.18 -4.50 -14.49
C GLY A 154 33.15 -4.52 -15.62
N ARG A 155 32.22 -5.48 -15.58
CA ARG A 155 31.10 -5.54 -16.54
C ARG A 155 30.30 -4.25 -16.46
N ASP A 156 29.88 -3.74 -17.62
CA ASP A 156 28.82 -2.73 -17.71
C ASP A 156 27.60 -3.24 -16.93
N GLU A 157 27.16 -2.46 -15.95
CA GLU A 157 25.93 -2.74 -15.21
C GLU A 157 24.75 -2.05 -15.91
N HIS A 158 23.63 -2.75 -15.99
CA HIS A 158 22.41 -2.24 -16.61
C HIS A 158 21.28 -2.19 -15.58
N ILE A 159 20.56 -1.07 -15.53
CA ILE A 159 19.49 -0.87 -14.56
C ILE A 159 18.36 -0.03 -15.13
N ARG A 160 17.13 -0.41 -14.80
CA ARG A 160 15.92 0.38 -15.01
C ARG A 160 15.43 0.82 -13.65
N PRO A 161 15.63 2.08 -13.24
CA PRO A 161 15.52 2.49 -11.85
C PRO A 161 14.05 2.77 -11.43
N TYR A 162 13.23 1.71 -11.44
CA TYR A 162 11.79 1.74 -11.12
C TYR A 162 11.39 0.54 -10.24
N THR A 163 10.50 0.74 -9.27
CA THR A 163 10.22 -0.25 -8.20
C THR A 163 9.16 -1.29 -8.57
N ARG A 164 9.11 -1.70 -9.84
CA ARG A 164 8.22 -2.75 -10.36
C ARG A 164 9.00 -3.85 -11.08
N LYS A 165 10.21 -4.18 -10.59
CA LYS A 165 11.15 -5.14 -11.22
C LYS A 165 10.51 -6.43 -11.74
N TRP A 166 9.53 -6.97 -11.02
CA TRP A 166 8.84 -8.23 -11.37
C TRP A 166 7.89 -8.11 -12.58
N GLU A 167 7.52 -6.89 -12.98
CA GLU A 167 6.50 -6.63 -13.99
C GLU A 167 7.15 -6.24 -15.31
N THR A 168 7.57 -7.25 -16.08
CA THR A 168 8.34 -7.10 -17.33
C THR A 168 7.70 -6.11 -18.32
N SER A 169 6.37 -6.10 -18.46
CA SER A 169 5.66 -5.22 -19.41
C SER A 169 5.79 -3.74 -19.06
N ILE A 170 5.85 -3.41 -17.77
CA ILE A 170 6.04 -2.03 -17.31
C ILE A 170 7.52 -1.70 -17.31
N MET A 171 8.36 -2.61 -16.84
CA MET A 171 9.81 -2.41 -16.88
C MET A 171 10.34 -2.18 -18.30
N SER A 172 9.73 -2.79 -19.34
CA SER A 172 10.12 -2.53 -20.72
C SER A 172 9.89 -1.09 -21.21
N THR A 173 9.01 -0.32 -20.54
CA THR A 173 8.76 1.10 -20.86
C THR A 173 9.64 2.07 -20.08
N ILE A 174 10.45 1.58 -19.14
CA ILE A 174 11.35 2.41 -18.31
C ILE A 174 12.70 2.52 -19.00
N ASP A 175 13.26 3.71 -19.12
CA ASP A 175 14.57 3.88 -19.75
C ASP A 175 15.69 3.13 -18.98
N GLU A 176 16.58 2.46 -19.74
CA GLU A 176 17.67 1.66 -19.17
C GLU A 176 18.98 2.45 -19.10
N LEU A 177 19.49 2.64 -17.88
CA LEU A 177 20.78 3.25 -17.63
C LEU A 177 21.91 2.23 -17.72
N ARG A 178 23.04 2.69 -18.25
CA ARG A 178 24.31 1.97 -18.24
C ARG A 178 25.23 2.57 -17.19
N LEU A 179 25.73 1.75 -16.27
CA LEU A 179 26.70 2.16 -15.26
C LEU A 179 28.06 1.58 -15.62
N ARG A 180 29.04 2.45 -15.83
CA ARG A 180 30.34 2.07 -16.41
C ARG A 180 31.47 2.52 -15.52
N THR A 181 32.40 1.62 -15.23
CA THR A 181 33.68 1.99 -14.60
C THR A 181 34.69 2.25 -15.70
N VAL A 182 35.35 3.40 -15.69
CA VAL A 182 36.33 3.78 -16.72
C VAL A 182 37.60 4.36 -16.07
N PRO A 183 38.79 4.12 -16.65
CA PRO A 183 40.00 4.76 -16.18
C PRO A 183 39.97 6.27 -16.46
N GLU A 184 40.63 7.05 -15.61
CA GLU A 184 40.86 8.49 -15.86
C GLU A 184 41.53 8.71 -17.22
N GLY A 185 40.96 9.62 -18.03
CA GLY A 185 41.38 9.85 -19.42
C GLY A 185 40.82 8.83 -20.44
N GLY A 186 39.98 7.90 -20.00
CA GLY A 186 39.24 6.96 -20.85
C GLY A 186 38.00 7.56 -21.50
N ALA A 187 37.13 6.69 -22.04
CA ALA A 187 35.90 7.08 -22.74
C ALA A 187 34.76 7.48 -21.78
N ALA A 188 34.93 8.62 -21.12
CA ALA A 188 33.90 9.32 -20.35
C ALA A 188 34.01 10.84 -20.57
N PRO A 189 32.97 11.63 -20.20
CA PRO A 189 33.04 13.07 -20.27
C PRO A 189 34.28 13.63 -19.56
N ALA A 190 35.10 14.39 -20.30
CA ALA A 190 36.42 14.82 -19.85
C ALA A 190 36.36 15.83 -18.68
N SER A 191 35.35 16.69 -18.65
CA SER A 191 35.17 17.74 -17.65
C SER A 191 33.78 17.73 -17.02
N CYS A 192 33.72 18.12 -15.75
CA CYS A 192 32.47 18.43 -15.07
C CYS A 192 31.99 19.83 -15.49
N GLU A 193 30.84 19.92 -16.14
CA GLU A 193 30.20 21.21 -16.41
C GLU A 193 29.47 21.73 -15.17
N VAL A 194 28.91 20.81 -14.37
CA VAL A 194 28.30 21.10 -13.07
C VAL A 194 28.86 20.12 -12.05
N ARG A 195 29.40 20.62 -10.94
CA ARG A 195 29.97 19.80 -9.87
C ARG A 195 29.12 19.93 -8.62
N HIS A 196 28.73 18.79 -8.07
CA HIS A 196 28.00 18.68 -6.81
C HIS A 196 28.91 18.09 -5.74
N ASP A 197 28.78 18.58 -4.51
CA ASP A 197 29.49 18.09 -3.32
C ASP A 197 28.64 17.08 -2.50
N VAL A 198 27.42 16.80 -2.96
CA VAL A 198 26.45 15.89 -2.36
C VAL A 198 26.14 14.73 -3.32
N PRO A 199 25.67 13.58 -2.80
CA PRO A 199 25.28 12.43 -3.63
C PRO A 199 24.12 12.73 -4.58
N ALA A 200 23.97 11.89 -5.61
CA ALA A 200 22.77 11.81 -6.44
C ALA A 200 21.89 10.61 -6.06
N ILE A 201 20.57 10.76 -6.18
CA ILE A 201 19.63 9.64 -6.32
C ILE A 201 19.03 9.72 -7.72
N VAL A 202 19.22 8.66 -8.50
CA VAL A 202 18.79 8.53 -9.89
C VAL A 202 17.59 7.59 -9.95
N PHE A 203 16.46 8.07 -10.47
CA PHE A 203 15.24 7.28 -10.56
C PHE A 203 14.37 7.65 -11.75
N SER A 204 13.44 6.76 -12.08
CA SER A 204 12.46 6.93 -13.15
C SER A 204 11.12 7.43 -12.61
N THR A 205 10.53 8.40 -13.31
CA THR A 205 9.11 8.77 -13.19
C THR A 205 8.29 8.28 -14.39
N GLY A 206 8.69 7.18 -15.03
CA GLY A 206 7.95 6.52 -16.10
C GLY A 206 6.88 5.54 -15.59
N GLY A 207 6.61 4.48 -16.36
CA GLY A 207 5.78 3.36 -15.90
C GLY A 207 4.32 3.73 -15.65
N TYR A 208 3.86 3.64 -14.39
CA TYR A 208 2.48 3.94 -13.99
C TYR A 208 2.23 5.38 -13.56
N THR A 209 3.21 6.28 -13.77
CA THR A 209 3.08 7.72 -13.49
C THR A 209 1.77 8.30 -14.05
N GLY A 210 1.14 9.17 -13.27
CA GLY A 210 -0.21 9.69 -13.49
C GLY A 210 -1.30 8.99 -12.67
N ASN A 211 -1.02 7.78 -12.15
CA ASN A 211 -1.92 7.09 -11.23
C ASN A 211 -1.48 7.31 -9.77
N VAL A 212 -2.30 8.02 -8.98
CA VAL A 212 -1.97 8.42 -7.59
C VAL A 212 -1.50 7.27 -6.70
N TYR A 213 -2.01 6.04 -6.87
CA TYR A 213 -1.49 4.90 -6.11
C TYR A 213 -0.03 4.64 -6.40
N HIS A 214 0.31 4.53 -7.69
CA HIS A 214 1.67 4.27 -8.14
C HIS A 214 2.61 5.44 -7.86
N GLU A 215 2.11 6.67 -7.93
CA GLU A 215 2.88 7.86 -7.58
C GLU A 215 3.41 7.80 -6.15
N PHE A 216 2.57 7.37 -5.20
CA PHE A 216 2.99 7.19 -3.82
C PHE A 216 3.74 5.88 -3.59
N ASN A 217 3.25 4.77 -4.13
CA ASN A 217 3.76 3.44 -3.86
C ASN A 217 5.10 3.14 -4.54
N ASP A 218 5.22 3.54 -5.81
CA ASP A 218 6.36 3.21 -6.65
C ASP A 218 7.37 4.38 -6.75
N GLY A 219 6.91 5.60 -6.46
CA GLY A 219 7.73 6.82 -6.54
C GLY A 219 8.03 7.45 -5.17
N ILE A 220 7.07 8.18 -4.61
CA ILE A 220 7.27 9.11 -3.49
C ILE A 220 7.70 8.42 -2.19
N ILE A 221 7.05 7.32 -1.79
CA ILE A 221 7.45 6.58 -0.57
C ILE A 221 8.83 5.94 -0.78
N PRO A 222 9.11 5.25 -1.90
CA PRO A 222 10.47 4.76 -2.17
C PRO A 222 11.54 5.86 -2.22
N LEU A 223 11.20 7.04 -2.76
CA LEU A 223 12.09 8.21 -2.76
C LEU A 223 12.35 8.69 -1.33
N TYR A 224 11.32 8.80 -0.49
CA TYR A 224 11.47 9.12 0.94
C TYR A 224 12.40 8.12 1.63
N ILE A 225 12.15 6.81 1.48
CA ILE A 225 12.96 5.74 2.09
C ILE A 225 14.43 5.88 1.67
N THR A 226 14.68 6.12 0.39
CA THR A 226 16.04 6.19 -0.17
C THR A 226 16.77 7.47 0.24
N ALA A 227 16.07 8.61 0.27
CA ALA A 227 16.63 9.93 0.49
C ALA A 227 16.86 10.26 1.97
N ARG A 228 16.13 9.63 2.90
CA ARG A 228 16.15 10.05 4.33
C ARG A 228 17.51 10.03 4.98
N GLN A 229 18.38 9.09 4.61
CA GLN A 229 19.75 8.99 5.15
C GLN A 229 20.61 10.23 4.85
N TYR A 230 20.30 10.96 3.77
CA TYR A 230 21.07 12.13 3.34
C TYR A 230 20.58 13.43 3.96
N ASN A 231 19.46 13.42 4.70
CA ASN A 231 18.89 14.58 5.36
C ASN A 231 18.82 15.83 4.45
N LYS A 232 18.21 15.68 3.26
CA LYS A 232 18.09 16.68 2.20
C LYS A 232 19.38 17.05 1.44
N LYS A 233 20.56 16.57 1.86
CA LYS A 233 21.85 16.75 1.16
C LYS A 233 22.04 15.71 0.07
N VAL A 234 21.18 15.76 -0.94
CA VAL A 234 21.16 14.85 -2.08
C VAL A 234 20.51 15.52 -3.27
N VAL A 235 21.00 15.30 -4.48
CA VAL A 235 20.40 15.79 -5.73
C VAL A 235 19.57 14.69 -6.37
N PHE A 236 18.40 15.03 -6.89
CA PHE A 236 17.57 14.09 -7.64
C PHE A 236 17.86 14.19 -9.13
N VAL A 237 18.08 13.05 -9.77
CA VAL A 237 18.32 12.93 -11.22
C VAL A 237 17.21 12.05 -11.78
N MET A 238 16.35 12.62 -12.62
CA MET A 238 15.10 12.01 -13.05
C MET A 238 15.17 11.67 -14.54
N LEU A 239 14.95 10.40 -14.91
CA LEU A 239 15.05 9.94 -16.29
C LEU A 239 13.87 10.45 -17.15
N GLU A 240 12.66 10.02 -16.82
CA GLU A 240 11.43 10.47 -17.47
C GLU A 240 10.83 11.66 -16.73
N TYR A 241 11.56 12.79 -16.69
CA TYR A 241 11.11 14.00 -16.03
C TYR A 241 9.86 14.61 -16.70
N HIS A 242 8.94 15.10 -15.88
CA HIS A 242 7.68 15.70 -16.33
C HIS A 242 7.36 16.99 -15.55
N ASP A 243 7.23 18.12 -16.25
CA ASP A 243 6.88 19.40 -15.62
C ASP A 243 5.55 19.35 -14.85
N TRP A 244 4.56 18.64 -15.39
CA TRP A 244 3.26 18.48 -14.72
C TRP A 244 3.39 17.66 -13.43
N TRP A 245 4.33 16.71 -13.38
CA TRP A 245 4.60 15.91 -12.19
C TRP A 245 5.24 16.77 -11.11
N MET A 246 6.24 17.58 -11.48
CA MET A 246 6.85 18.54 -10.56
C MET A 246 5.88 19.62 -10.10
N THR A 247 4.98 20.08 -10.97
CA THR A 247 3.90 21.00 -10.59
C THR A 247 2.99 20.39 -9.51
N LYS A 248 2.74 19.07 -9.58
CA LYS A 248 1.84 18.38 -8.67
C LYS A 248 2.51 17.96 -7.35
N TYR A 249 3.75 17.45 -7.42
CA TYR A 249 4.46 16.82 -6.30
C TYR A 249 5.68 17.61 -5.81
N GLY A 250 6.01 18.75 -6.43
CA GLY A 250 7.21 19.55 -6.13
C GLY A 250 7.34 19.92 -4.66
N HIS A 251 6.23 20.29 -4.00
CA HIS A 251 6.23 20.55 -2.56
C HIS A 251 6.70 19.37 -1.71
N ILE A 252 6.46 18.12 -2.13
CA ILE A 252 6.97 16.93 -1.46
C ILE A 252 8.46 16.75 -1.77
N VAL A 253 8.86 16.91 -3.04
CA VAL A 253 10.25 16.78 -3.49
C VAL A 253 11.17 17.76 -2.76
N GLU A 254 10.72 18.99 -2.53
CA GLU A 254 11.42 20.04 -1.78
C GLU A 254 11.64 19.69 -0.28
N GLN A 255 10.86 18.76 0.27
CA GLN A 255 11.11 18.25 1.63
C GLN A 255 12.21 17.17 1.66
N LEU A 256 12.53 16.59 0.51
CA LEU A 256 13.46 15.46 0.39
C LEU A 256 14.85 15.88 -0.10
N SER A 257 14.98 17.05 -0.73
CA SER A 257 16.25 17.62 -1.21
C SER A 257 16.30 19.14 -1.01
N ASP A 258 17.50 19.67 -0.72
CA ASP A 258 17.79 21.10 -0.72
C ASP A 258 18.22 21.62 -2.11
N TYR A 259 18.24 20.76 -3.13
CA TYR A 259 18.74 21.03 -4.47
C TYR A 259 17.64 20.86 -5.51
N PRO A 260 17.66 21.62 -6.62
CA PRO A 260 16.71 21.42 -7.70
C PRO A 260 16.91 20.04 -8.36
N PRO A 261 15.83 19.34 -8.73
CA PRO A 261 15.94 18.09 -9.49
C PRO A 261 16.51 18.35 -10.89
N ILE A 262 17.22 17.37 -11.43
CA ILE A 262 17.79 17.39 -12.77
C ILE A 262 16.92 16.53 -13.67
N ASP A 263 16.47 17.12 -14.78
CA ASP A 263 15.91 16.40 -15.92
C ASP A 263 17.06 15.73 -16.69
N PHE A 264 17.29 14.44 -16.44
CA PHE A 264 18.43 13.73 -17.01
C PHE A 264 18.40 13.67 -18.54
N THR A 265 17.21 13.56 -19.12
CA THR A 265 17.06 13.38 -20.58
C THR A 265 17.33 14.69 -21.32
N ASN A 266 16.87 15.82 -20.77
CA ASN A 266 16.98 17.11 -21.44
C ASN A 266 18.18 17.96 -20.99
N ASP A 267 18.70 17.77 -19.77
CA ASP A 267 19.92 18.44 -19.31
C ASP A 267 21.16 17.72 -19.83
N ARG A 268 21.72 18.24 -20.92
CA ARG A 268 22.89 17.64 -21.60
C ARG A 268 24.22 17.92 -20.92
N ARG A 269 24.24 18.70 -19.84
CA ARG A 269 25.47 19.01 -19.12
C ARG A 269 25.98 17.78 -18.40
N THR A 270 27.30 17.62 -18.33
CA THR A 270 27.91 16.61 -17.48
C THR A 270 27.85 17.06 -16.02
N HIS A 271 27.03 16.37 -15.22
CA HIS A 271 26.97 16.53 -13.78
C HIS A 271 27.88 15.53 -13.10
N CYS A 272 28.67 16.02 -12.12
CA CYS A 272 29.58 15.20 -11.36
C CYS A 272 29.18 15.13 -9.88
N PHE A 273 29.23 13.92 -9.31
CA PHE A 273 28.84 13.63 -7.94
C PHE A 273 29.91 12.77 -7.24
N PRO A 274 30.06 12.89 -5.91
CA PRO A 274 30.92 11.99 -5.11
C PRO A 274 30.32 10.59 -4.92
N GLU A 275 29.01 10.43 -5.14
CA GLU A 275 28.28 9.18 -5.03
C GLU A 275 26.97 9.27 -5.82
N ALA A 276 26.51 8.16 -6.39
CA ALA A 276 25.19 8.05 -7.01
C ALA A 276 24.50 6.74 -6.57
N VAL A 277 23.27 6.86 -6.08
CA VAL A 277 22.36 5.74 -5.86
C VAL A 277 21.38 5.67 -7.02
N VAL A 278 21.41 4.58 -7.78
CA VAL A 278 20.59 4.37 -8.97
C VAL A 278 19.51 3.34 -8.66
N GLY A 279 18.25 3.76 -8.70
CA GLY A 279 17.10 3.00 -8.22
C GLY A 279 16.63 3.42 -6.83
N LEU A 280 15.40 3.04 -6.49
CA LEU A 280 14.75 3.38 -5.21
C LEU A 280 14.54 2.13 -4.36
N ARG A 281 14.71 2.29 -3.04
CA ARG A 281 14.39 1.27 -2.05
C ARG A 281 12.91 1.31 -1.71
N ILE A 282 12.25 0.15 -1.71
CA ILE A 282 10.84 -0.01 -1.36
C ILE A 282 10.67 -1.08 -0.27
N HIS A 283 9.83 -0.80 0.72
CA HIS A 283 9.61 -1.71 1.86
C HIS A 283 8.45 -2.66 1.62
N ASP A 284 7.25 -2.11 1.40
CA ASP A 284 6.07 -2.87 0.95
C ASP A 284 5.02 -1.92 0.31
N GLU A 285 3.78 -2.37 0.09
CA GLU A 285 2.69 -1.57 -0.47
C GLU A 285 2.34 -0.42 0.49
N LEU A 286 2.55 0.82 0.06
CA LEU A 286 2.37 2.06 0.84
C LEU A 286 2.94 1.96 2.26
N ALA A 287 4.06 1.25 2.43
CA ALA A 287 4.59 0.89 3.73
C ALA A 287 5.98 1.50 3.97
N ILE A 288 6.21 1.87 5.24
CA ILE A 288 7.51 2.24 5.77
C ILE A 288 7.76 1.36 6.98
N ASP A 289 8.64 0.39 6.81
CA ASP A 289 9.17 -0.43 7.90
C ASP A 289 10.21 0.35 8.73
N ALA A 290 9.88 0.60 9.99
CA ALA A 290 10.71 1.35 10.92
C ALA A 290 12.07 0.67 11.17
N ALA A 291 12.11 -0.65 11.25
CA ALA A 291 13.34 -1.39 11.51
C ALA A 291 14.39 -1.22 10.39
N ARG A 292 13.94 -0.81 9.20
CA ARG A 292 14.78 -0.61 8.02
C ARG A 292 15.07 0.88 7.75
N MET A 293 14.57 1.79 8.58
CA MET A 293 14.73 3.24 8.39
C MET A 293 15.77 3.84 9.34
N PRO A 294 16.57 4.81 8.90
CA PRO A 294 17.39 5.63 9.79
C PRO A 294 16.52 6.26 10.88
N GLY A 295 16.91 6.10 12.14
CA GLY A 295 16.19 6.66 13.30
C GLY A 295 14.81 6.03 13.55
N ASN A 296 14.55 4.81 13.05
CA ASN A 296 13.28 4.09 13.23
C ASN A 296 12.06 4.88 12.74
N GLN A 297 12.22 5.65 11.67
CA GLN A 297 11.13 6.44 11.11
C GLN A 297 10.01 5.55 10.55
N THR A 298 8.79 6.01 10.76
CA THR A 298 7.55 5.29 10.44
C THR A 298 6.78 5.99 9.32
N ILE A 299 5.67 5.40 8.89
CA ILE A 299 4.71 6.06 7.99
C ILE A 299 4.11 7.35 8.60
N GLN A 300 4.11 7.49 9.94
CA GLN A 300 3.68 8.72 10.60
C GLN A 300 4.72 9.84 10.46
N ASP A 301 6.01 9.51 10.36
CA ASP A 301 7.07 10.48 10.05
C ASP A 301 6.94 10.99 8.61
N PHE A 302 6.68 10.08 7.67
CA PHE A 302 6.35 10.45 6.29
C PHE A 302 5.11 11.36 6.24
N ARG A 303 4.08 11.05 7.02
CA ARG A 303 2.89 11.89 7.14
C ARG A 303 3.19 13.28 7.69
N ARG A 304 4.11 13.42 8.64
CA ARG A 304 4.57 14.73 9.15
C ARG A 304 5.31 15.53 8.08
N MET A 305 6.16 14.87 7.29
CA MET A 305 6.80 15.52 6.15
C MET A 305 5.76 16.05 5.14
N LEU A 306 4.64 15.35 4.93
CA LEU A 306 3.54 15.88 4.11
C LEU A 306 2.88 17.12 4.74
N ASP A 307 2.82 17.23 6.08
CA ASP A 307 2.33 18.46 6.73
C ASP A 307 3.21 19.63 6.36
N ASP A 308 4.52 19.43 6.42
CA ASP A 308 5.50 20.48 6.14
C ASP A 308 5.52 20.86 4.65
N ALA A 309 5.41 19.87 3.76
CA ALA A 309 5.30 20.07 2.31
C ALA A 309 4.15 21.03 1.95
N TYR A 310 2.96 20.81 2.52
CA TYR A 310 1.76 21.54 2.12
C TYR A 310 1.43 22.76 2.99
N ARG A 311 2.08 22.94 4.14
CA ARG A 311 1.81 24.04 5.08
C ARG A 311 1.82 25.41 4.40
N GLY A 312 2.87 25.71 3.65
CA GLY A 312 3.04 26.99 2.97
C GLY A 312 1.96 27.25 1.92
N ARG A 313 1.76 26.29 1.00
CA ARG A 313 0.77 26.44 -0.07
C ARG A 313 -0.66 26.51 0.46
N ILE A 314 -0.99 25.77 1.53
CA ILE A 314 -2.30 25.86 2.18
C ILE A 314 -2.56 27.26 2.74
N GLN A 315 -1.56 27.90 3.35
CA GLN A 315 -1.70 29.27 3.81
C GLN A 315 -1.97 30.22 2.64
N THR A 316 -1.24 30.07 1.54
CA THR A 316 -1.49 30.86 0.32
C THR A 316 -2.92 30.67 -0.22
N ILE A 317 -3.42 29.43 -0.26
CA ILE A 317 -4.81 29.15 -0.69
C ILE A 317 -5.81 29.87 0.22
N ILE A 318 -5.58 29.85 1.54
CA ILE A 318 -6.44 30.55 2.51
C ILE A 318 -6.43 32.05 2.23
N ASP A 319 -5.25 32.65 2.06
CA ASP A 319 -5.12 34.09 1.83
C ASP A 319 -5.78 34.51 0.50
N GLU A 320 -5.65 33.69 -0.55
CA GLU A 320 -6.30 33.87 -1.86
C GLU A 320 -7.83 33.82 -1.74
N GLU A 321 -8.38 32.84 -1.02
CA GLU A 321 -9.82 32.71 -0.75
C GLU A 321 -10.37 33.88 0.07
N GLU A 322 -9.64 34.32 1.11
CA GLU A 322 -10.04 35.44 1.95
C GLU A 322 -10.06 36.76 1.17
N LYS A 323 -9.04 36.99 0.34
CA LYS A 323 -8.98 38.15 -0.55
C LYS A 323 -10.12 38.14 -1.56
N ALA A 324 -10.36 37.02 -2.24
CA ALA A 324 -11.45 36.88 -3.19
C ALA A 324 -12.82 37.10 -2.53
N ALA A 325 -13.01 36.60 -1.30
CA ALA A 325 -14.24 36.84 -0.53
C ALA A 325 -14.41 38.31 -0.13
N ALA A 326 -13.33 39.01 0.23
CA ALA A 326 -13.37 40.43 0.55
C ALA A 326 -13.70 41.29 -0.68
N GLU A 327 -13.17 40.93 -1.85
CA GLU A 327 -13.46 41.61 -3.12
C GLU A 327 -14.89 41.35 -3.61
N ALA A 328 -15.43 40.15 -3.39
CA ALA A 328 -16.80 39.81 -3.74
C ALA A 328 -17.85 40.47 -2.82
N VAL A 329 -17.48 40.86 -1.61
CA VAL A 329 -18.41 41.38 -0.60
C VAL A 329 -17.99 42.78 -0.17
N GLY A 330 -18.43 43.80 -0.90
CA GLY A 330 -18.41 45.21 -0.47
C GLY A 330 -19.37 45.53 0.70
N ILE A 331 -19.69 44.58 1.57
CA ILE A 331 -20.67 44.70 2.66
C ILE A 331 -20.09 44.12 3.97
N PRO A 332 -20.22 44.81 5.12
CA PRO A 332 -19.72 44.30 6.39
C PRO A 332 -20.34 42.95 6.73
N ARG A 333 -19.54 41.98 7.19
CA ARG A 333 -20.01 40.70 7.73
C ARG A 333 -21.00 40.96 8.87
N HIS A 334 -22.29 40.92 8.56
CA HIS A 334 -23.32 40.84 9.59
C HIS A 334 -23.08 39.55 10.36
N SER A 335 -22.94 39.71 11.67
CA SER A 335 -22.74 38.68 12.67
C SER A 335 -23.63 37.45 12.43
N ILE A 336 -23.08 36.42 11.78
CA ILE A 336 -23.56 35.06 11.98
C ILE A 336 -23.46 34.85 13.49
N SER A 337 -24.58 34.60 14.15
CA SER A 337 -24.64 34.37 15.60
C SER A 337 -23.50 33.42 15.98
N LYS A 338 -22.54 33.91 16.79
CA LYS A 338 -21.34 33.14 17.21
C LYS A 338 -21.71 31.75 17.74
N LYS A 339 -22.92 31.57 18.28
CA LYS A 339 -23.46 30.27 18.70
C LYS A 339 -23.60 29.25 17.56
N ASN A 340 -24.17 29.63 16.41
CA ASN A 340 -24.35 28.68 15.29
C ASN A 340 -23.02 28.30 14.64
N ALA A 341 -22.07 29.23 14.59
CA ALA A 341 -20.71 28.94 14.12
C ALA A 341 -19.97 27.99 15.08
N LEU A 342 -20.09 28.19 16.39
CA LEU A 342 -19.51 27.28 17.40
C LEU A 342 -20.15 25.87 17.38
N GLU A 343 -21.46 25.77 17.15
CA GLU A 343 -22.16 24.47 17.04
C GLU A 343 -21.76 23.71 15.76
N GLU A 344 -21.62 24.41 14.63
CA GLU A 344 -21.08 23.85 13.38
C GLU A 344 -19.61 23.40 13.53
N ASP A 345 -18.80 24.09 14.33
CA ASP A 345 -17.40 23.71 14.58
C ASP A 345 -17.23 22.49 15.50
N ARG A 346 -18.31 22.08 16.18
CA ARG A 346 -18.30 20.90 17.06
C ARG A 346 -18.61 19.59 16.36
N LYS A 347 -19.19 19.61 15.15
CA LYS A 347 -19.56 18.41 14.41
C LYS A 347 -18.37 17.77 13.69
N PRO A 348 -18.28 16.43 13.63
CA PRO A 348 -17.23 15.75 12.88
C PRO A 348 -17.36 16.01 11.37
N ARG A 349 -16.23 16.13 10.68
CA ARG A 349 -16.16 16.33 9.23
C ARG A 349 -15.99 14.98 8.52
N LEU A 350 -16.91 14.66 7.63
CA LEU A 350 -16.87 13.47 6.78
C LEU A 350 -16.64 13.89 5.33
N VAL A 351 -15.60 13.33 4.72
CA VAL A 351 -15.30 13.51 3.30
C VAL A 351 -15.68 12.25 2.53
N ILE A 352 -16.45 12.41 1.46
CA ILE A 352 -16.72 11.36 0.47
C ILE A 352 -15.84 11.64 -0.74
N VAL A 353 -14.97 10.70 -1.10
CA VAL A 353 -14.18 10.76 -2.33
C VAL A 353 -14.97 10.07 -3.44
N SER A 354 -15.58 10.90 -4.26
CA SER A 354 -16.52 10.53 -5.33
C SER A 354 -15.79 10.15 -6.63
N ARG A 355 -16.45 9.30 -7.43
CA ARG A 355 -15.99 8.80 -8.72
C ARG A 355 -17.17 8.80 -9.68
N ASN A 356 -16.94 9.19 -10.94
CA ASN A 356 -18.01 9.34 -11.94
C ASN A 356 -18.09 8.20 -12.97
N GLU A 357 -17.05 7.39 -13.12
CA GLU A 357 -16.96 6.35 -14.16
C GLU A 357 -17.08 4.95 -13.55
N SER A 358 -15.93 4.33 -13.24
CA SER A 358 -15.85 3.03 -12.57
C SER A 358 -15.83 3.16 -11.06
N ARG A 359 -16.46 2.19 -10.38
CA ARG A 359 -16.61 2.13 -8.93
C ARG A 359 -17.29 3.37 -8.36
N ALA A 360 -18.24 3.93 -9.12
CA ALA A 360 -19.10 5.02 -8.67
C ALA A 360 -20.10 4.49 -7.61
N ILE A 361 -20.48 5.36 -6.67
CA ILE A 361 -21.57 5.10 -5.73
C ILE A 361 -22.87 5.60 -6.40
N GLU A 362 -23.68 4.68 -6.92
CA GLU A 362 -24.90 5.01 -7.68
C GLU A 362 -25.91 5.79 -6.83
N ASN A 363 -25.98 5.54 -5.53
CA ASN A 363 -26.85 6.22 -4.57
C ASN A 363 -26.10 7.22 -3.66
N GLU A 364 -25.06 7.92 -4.16
CA GLU A 364 -24.24 8.87 -3.39
C GLU A 364 -25.08 9.94 -2.67
N ALA A 365 -26.13 10.46 -3.31
CA ALA A 365 -27.00 11.46 -2.69
C ALA A 365 -27.72 10.91 -1.43
N GLU A 366 -28.03 9.62 -1.39
CA GLU A 366 -28.59 9.00 -0.18
C GLU A 366 -27.53 8.82 0.91
N LEU A 367 -26.30 8.45 0.53
CA LEU A 367 -25.16 8.39 1.44
C LEU A 367 -24.90 9.75 2.10
N VAL A 368 -24.89 10.85 1.31
CA VAL A 368 -24.74 12.22 1.82
C VAL A 368 -25.84 12.54 2.84
N ARG A 369 -27.11 12.30 2.49
CA ARG A 369 -28.24 12.54 3.41
C ARG A 369 -28.13 11.72 4.70
N ALA A 370 -27.71 10.45 4.60
CA ALA A 370 -27.54 9.58 5.76
C ALA A 370 -26.39 10.03 6.67
N ALA A 371 -25.27 10.50 6.11
CA ALA A 371 -24.16 11.04 6.87
C ALA A 371 -24.53 12.34 7.58
N VAL A 372 -25.23 13.26 6.89
CA VAL A 372 -25.77 14.48 7.53
C VAL A 372 -26.73 14.14 8.66
N ALA A 373 -27.66 13.19 8.45
CA ALA A 373 -28.61 12.75 9.47
C ALA A 373 -27.93 12.06 10.67
N THR A 374 -26.74 11.49 10.49
CA THR A 374 -25.93 10.92 11.58
C THR A 374 -25.23 12.01 12.40
N GLY A 375 -25.14 13.24 11.89
CA GLY A 375 -24.54 14.39 12.58
C GLY A 375 -23.22 14.89 11.97
N PHE A 376 -22.79 14.36 10.83
CA PHE A 376 -21.57 14.80 10.16
C PHE A 376 -21.77 16.10 9.35
N ARG A 377 -20.71 16.91 9.27
CA ARG A 377 -20.54 17.91 8.21
C ARG A 377 -19.91 17.22 7.00
N VAL A 378 -20.65 17.14 5.91
CA VAL A 378 -20.28 16.33 4.75
C VAL A 378 -19.70 17.20 3.64
N ALA A 379 -18.55 16.81 3.11
CA ALA A 379 -17.98 17.36 1.88
C ALA A 379 -17.77 16.22 0.86
N VAL A 380 -18.09 16.49 -0.40
CA VAL A 380 -17.85 15.55 -1.50
C VAL A 380 -16.70 16.05 -2.35
N LEU A 381 -15.59 15.32 -2.35
CA LEU A 381 -14.43 15.59 -3.20
C LEU A 381 -14.55 14.78 -4.48
N ARG A 382 -14.30 15.42 -5.62
CA ARG A 382 -14.25 14.79 -6.95
C ARG A 382 -12.86 15.01 -7.54
N PRO A 383 -11.86 14.20 -7.16
CA PRO A 383 -10.50 14.38 -7.62
C PRO A 383 -10.44 14.20 -9.14
N ARG A 384 -9.80 15.15 -9.81
CA ARG A 384 -9.43 15.12 -11.22
C ARG A 384 -7.92 15.04 -11.36
N GLN A 385 -7.42 14.77 -12.56
CA GLN A 385 -5.97 14.71 -12.81
C GLN A 385 -5.26 16.03 -12.48
N ASP A 386 -5.91 17.16 -12.77
CA ASP A 386 -5.45 18.54 -12.52
C ASP A 386 -5.74 19.05 -11.10
N THR A 387 -6.37 18.24 -10.24
CA THR A 387 -6.66 18.68 -8.87
C THR A 387 -5.36 18.84 -8.09
N GLU A 388 -5.17 20.05 -7.57
CA GLU A 388 -4.02 20.42 -6.74
C GLU A 388 -3.98 19.58 -5.45
N LEU A 389 -2.82 18.99 -5.15
CA LEU A 389 -2.68 18.13 -3.97
C LEU A 389 -2.82 18.91 -2.66
N ALA A 390 -2.39 20.17 -2.60
CA ALA A 390 -2.55 21.00 -1.40
C ALA A 390 -4.04 21.17 -1.00
N GLN A 391 -4.94 21.27 -1.98
CA GLN A 391 -6.39 21.36 -1.73
C GLN A 391 -6.94 20.03 -1.18
N MET A 392 -6.57 18.91 -1.80
CA MET A 392 -6.92 17.58 -1.32
C MET A 392 -6.40 17.34 0.10
N TYR A 393 -5.15 17.74 0.34
CA TYR A 393 -4.50 17.65 1.63
C TYR A 393 -5.23 18.46 2.69
N ARG A 394 -5.52 19.75 2.43
CA ARG A 394 -6.28 20.62 3.34
C ARG A 394 -7.62 20.00 3.72
N ALA A 395 -8.36 19.48 2.74
CA ALA A 395 -9.68 18.89 2.97
C ALA A 395 -9.63 17.61 3.82
N LEU A 396 -8.66 16.72 3.54
CA LEU A 396 -8.54 15.43 4.22
C LEU A 396 -7.80 15.51 5.56
N ASN A 397 -6.83 16.40 5.70
CA ASN A 397 -6.19 16.68 6.98
C ASN A 397 -7.20 17.26 7.98
N ALA A 398 -8.14 18.09 7.51
CA ALA A 398 -9.22 18.64 8.32
C ALA A 398 -10.39 17.67 8.58
N SER A 399 -10.38 16.46 8.01
CA SER A 399 -11.49 15.50 8.15
C SER A 399 -11.28 14.52 9.32
N ASP A 400 -12.40 14.06 9.87
CA ASP A 400 -12.46 13.03 10.91
C ASP A 400 -12.80 11.66 10.32
N VAL A 401 -13.52 11.65 9.19
CA VAL A 401 -13.91 10.44 8.46
C VAL A 401 -13.68 10.64 6.96
N MET A 402 -13.07 9.66 6.30
CA MET A 402 -13.01 9.55 4.85
C MET A 402 -13.78 8.31 4.40
N VAL A 403 -14.60 8.46 3.36
CA VAL A 403 -15.35 7.38 2.71
C VAL A 403 -15.00 7.36 1.23
N GLY A 404 -14.77 6.17 0.68
CA GLY A 404 -14.69 5.99 -0.76
C GLY A 404 -14.61 4.54 -1.18
N VAL A 405 -14.80 4.30 -2.47
CA VAL A 405 -14.70 2.96 -3.05
C VAL A 405 -13.26 2.63 -3.39
N HIS A 406 -12.86 1.38 -3.15
CA HIS A 406 -11.53 0.86 -3.42
C HIS A 406 -10.98 1.29 -4.79
N GLY A 407 -9.82 1.94 -4.81
CA GLY A 407 -9.15 2.38 -6.02
C GLY A 407 -8.10 3.43 -5.73
N ALA A 408 -7.36 3.86 -6.76
CA ALA A 408 -6.17 4.71 -6.60
C ALA A 408 -6.40 6.01 -5.80
N ALA A 409 -7.61 6.58 -5.85
CA ALA A 409 -7.96 7.77 -5.08
C ALA A 409 -7.99 7.53 -3.56
N MET A 410 -8.04 6.27 -3.11
CA MET A 410 -7.98 5.93 -1.69
C MET A 410 -6.60 6.16 -1.09
N THR A 411 -5.55 6.24 -1.90
CA THR A 411 -4.18 6.61 -1.46
C THR A 411 -4.16 7.94 -0.68
N HIS A 412 -5.11 8.84 -0.95
CA HIS A 412 -5.25 10.08 -0.18
C HIS A 412 -5.62 9.87 1.30
N PHE A 413 -5.88 8.64 1.77
CA PHE A 413 -5.92 8.34 3.21
C PHE A 413 -4.62 8.78 3.90
N LEU A 414 -3.49 8.78 3.17
CA LEU A 414 -2.20 9.30 3.61
C LEU A 414 -2.24 10.79 3.99
N PHE A 415 -3.32 11.53 3.70
CA PHE A 415 -3.46 12.93 4.08
C PHE A 415 -4.31 13.12 5.34
N MET A 416 -4.94 12.05 5.84
CA MET A 416 -5.70 12.08 7.08
C MET A 416 -4.79 12.15 8.31
N ARG A 417 -5.34 12.66 9.41
CA ARG A 417 -4.66 12.68 10.72
C ARG A 417 -4.76 11.31 11.39
N PRO A 418 -3.70 10.83 12.08
CA PRO A 418 -3.80 9.67 12.95
C PRO A 418 -4.96 9.80 13.93
N GLY A 419 -5.71 8.71 14.14
CA GLY A 419 -6.92 8.68 14.95
C GLY A 419 -8.23 8.89 14.20
N SER A 420 -8.19 9.43 12.97
CA SER A 420 -9.36 9.54 12.09
C SER A 420 -9.83 8.17 11.56
N VAL A 421 -11.04 8.13 10.99
CA VAL A 421 -11.66 6.90 10.46
C VAL A 421 -11.55 6.85 8.94
N PHE A 422 -11.11 5.72 8.41
CA PHE A 422 -11.12 5.46 6.97
C PHE A 422 -12.08 4.32 6.64
N ILE A 423 -13.22 4.65 6.02
CA ILE A 423 -14.21 3.69 5.54
C ILE A 423 -13.94 3.40 4.06
N GLN A 424 -13.47 2.19 3.78
CA GLN A 424 -13.29 1.73 2.41
C GLN A 424 -14.47 0.85 2.00
N VAL A 425 -15.21 1.27 0.99
CA VAL A 425 -16.17 0.39 0.31
C VAL A 425 -15.37 -0.57 -0.55
N VAL A 426 -15.51 -1.87 -0.29
CA VAL A 426 -14.76 -2.96 -0.92
C VAL A 426 -15.67 -3.66 -1.94
N PRO A 427 -15.44 -3.46 -3.25
CA PRO A 427 -16.17 -4.15 -4.31
C PRO A 427 -15.95 -5.67 -4.28
N LEU A 428 -16.84 -6.42 -4.96
CA LEU A 428 -16.67 -7.87 -5.14
C LEU A 428 -15.29 -8.19 -5.74
N GLY A 429 -14.69 -9.30 -5.31
CA GLY A 429 -13.41 -9.77 -5.85
C GLY A 429 -12.18 -8.92 -5.49
N THR A 430 -12.31 -7.94 -4.59
CA THR A 430 -11.19 -7.03 -4.23
C THR A 430 -10.78 -7.09 -2.77
N ASP A 431 -11.24 -8.08 -2.00
CA ASP A 431 -11.02 -8.19 -0.56
C ASP A 431 -9.54 -8.16 -0.15
N TRP A 432 -8.73 -9.02 -0.76
CA TRP A 432 -7.29 -9.07 -0.51
C TRP A 432 -6.59 -7.77 -0.92
N ALA A 433 -6.95 -7.21 -2.08
CA ALA A 433 -6.36 -5.99 -2.61
C ALA A 433 -6.70 -4.78 -1.73
N ALA A 434 -7.92 -4.71 -1.20
CA ALA A 434 -8.36 -3.65 -0.31
C ALA A 434 -7.55 -3.63 0.99
N ASP A 435 -7.37 -4.78 1.64
CA ASP A 435 -6.61 -4.84 2.88
C ASP A 435 -5.11 -4.60 2.64
N THR A 436 -4.53 -5.21 1.61
CA THR A 436 -3.09 -5.09 1.30
C THR A 436 -2.72 -3.66 0.89
N TYR A 437 -3.48 -3.05 -0.01
CA TYR A 437 -3.12 -1.74 -0.57
C TYR A 437 -3.49 -0.57 0.33
N TYR A 438 -4.52 -0.70 1.18
CA TYR A 438 -5.02 0.43 1.95
C TYR A 438 -5.35 0.10 3.39
N GLY A 439 -5.84 -1.11 3.69
CA GLY A 439 -6.22 -1.50 5.04
C GLY A 439 -5.04 -1.54 6.01
N GLU A 440 -4.01 -2.32 5.69
CA GLU A 440 -2.80 -2.41 6.50
C GLU A 440 -2.04 -1.06 6.56
N PRO A 441 -1.77 -0.37 5.44
CA PRO A 441 -1.17 0.96 5.45
C PRO A 441 -1.94 1.98 6.30
N ALA A 442 -3.28 2.00 6.24
CA ALA A 442 -4.10 2.89 7.07
C ALA A 442 -3.97 2.59 8.56
N ARG A 443 -3.92 1.30 8.96
CA ARG A 443 -3.69 0.92 10.36
C ARG A 443 -2.30 1.35 10.83
N ARG A 444 -1.26 1.16 10.02
CA ARG A 444 0.12 1.60 10.31
C ARG A 444 0.22 3.12 10.46
N LEU A 445 -0.54 3.87 9.68
CA LEU A 445 -0.68 5.33 9.81
C LEU A 445 -1.42 5.76 11.09
N GLY A 446 -2.06 4.83 11.79
CA GLY A 446 -2.83 5.11 13.00
C GLY A 446 -4.29 5.48 12.73
N LEU A 447 -4.82 5.17 11.55
CA LEU A 447 -6.24 5.35 11.24
C LEU A 447 -7.07 4.17 11.76
N ARG A 448 -8.33 4.45 12.12
CA ARG A 448 -9.34 3.40 12.31
C ARG A 448 -9.86 2.97 10.94
N TYR A 449 -9.27 1.93 10.39
CA TYR A 449 -9.73 1.32 9.14
C TYR A 449 -11.04 0.53 9.34
N MET A 450 -12.04 0.79 8.50
CA MET A 450 -13.36 0.18 8.52
C MET A 450 -13.76 -0.30 7.11
N PRO A 451 -13.46 -1.55 6.72
CA PRO A 451 -13.90 -2.08 5.44
C PRO A 451 -15.42 -2.28 5.42
N TYR A 452 -16.06 -1.84 4.35
CA TYR A 452 -17.44 -2.15 4.02
C TYR A 452 -17.48 -3.06 2.79
N LYS A 453 -17.47 -4.37 3.02
CA LYS A 453 -17.60 -5.37 1.96
C LYS A 453 -19.03 -5.39 1.44
N ILE A 454 -19.16 -5.14 0.13
CA ILE A 454 -20.47 -5.15 -0.52
C ILE A 454 -20.96 -6.58 -0.72
N THR A 455 -22.27 -6.77 -0.78
CA THR A 455 -22.87 -8.02 -1.24
C THR A 455 -23.07 -7.99 -2.75
N PRO A 456 -23.34 -9.15 -3.40
CA PRO A 456 -23.69 -9.17 -4.81
C PRO A 456 -24.82 -8.20 -5.15
N ALA A 457 -25.88 -8.12 -4.34
CA ALA A 457 -27.01 -7.23 -4.58
C ALA A 457 -26.67 -5.72 -4.58
N GLU A 458 -25.55 -5.33 -3.95
CA GLU A 458 -25.06 -3.94 -3.96
C GLU A 458 -24.13 -3.66 -5.16
N SER A 459 -23.77 -4.67 -5.95
CA SER A 459 -22.93 -4.54 -7.13
C SER A 459 -23.76 -4.35 -8.39
N SER A 460 -23.32 -3.45 -9.29
CA SER A 460 -23.91 -3.32 -10.62
C SER A 460 -23.79 -4.61 -11.44
N LEU A 461 -22.82 -5.48 -11.13
CA LEU A 461 -22.61 -6.77 -11.78
C LEU A 461 -23.81 -7.71 -11.59
N TYR A 462 -24.58 -7.54 -10.51
CA TYR A 462 -25.77 -8.35 -10.23
C TYR A 462 -26.87 -8.20 -11.30
N ARG A 463 -26.88 -7.08 -12.03
CA ARG A 463 -27.79 -6.85 -13.17
C ARG A 463 -27.21 -7.34 -14.51
N GLN A 464 -25.93 -7.68 -14.55
CA GLN A 464 -25.19 -8.01 -15.77
C GLN A 464 -24.92 -9.51 -15.92
N TYR A 465 -24.75 -10.22 -14.80
CA TYR A 465 -24.41 -11.63 -14.76
C TYR A 465 -25.57 -12.48 -14.24
N ALA A 466 -25.60 -13.77 -14.62
CA ALA A 466 -26.55 -14.73 -14.05
C ALA A 466 -26.29 -14.89 -12.54
N LYS A 467 -27.33 -15.21 -11.77
CA LYS A 467 -27.25 -15.25 -10.29
C LYS A 467 -26.26 -16.30 -9.75
N ASP A 468 -26.03 -17.35 -10.52
CA ASP A 468 -25.10 -18.45 -10.24
C ASP A 468 -23.72 -18.25 -10.88
N ASP A 469 -23.52 -17.18 -11.66
CA ASP A 469 -22.24 -16.90 -12.33
C ASP A 469 -21.12 -16.70 -11.29
N PRO A 470 -19.93 -17.32 -11.47
CA PRO A 470 -18.78 -17.15 -10.59
C PRO A 470 -18.37 -15.70 -10.33
N VAL A 471 -18.66 -14.77 -11.24
CA VAL A 471 -18.44 -13.33 -11.01
C VAL A 471 -19.16 -12.82 -9.75
N LEU A 472 -20.30 -13.41 -9.42
CA LEU A 472 -21.10 -13.05 -8.25
C LEU A 472 -20.93 -14.03 -7.09
N THR A 473 -20.75 -15.33 -7.38
CA THR A 473 -20.78 -16.41 -6.39
C THR A 473 -19.39 -16.86 -5.93
N ASP A 474 -18.37 -16.77 -6.79
CA ASP A 474 -17.01 -17.20 -6.50
C ASP A 474 -15.97 -16.26 -7.16
N PRO A 475 -15.80 -15.03 -6.62
CA PRO A 475 -14.86 -14.07 -7.19
C PRO A 475 -13.41 -14.53 -7.17
N ASP A 476 -13.03 -15.45 -6.29
CA ASP A 476 -11.66 -15.94 -6.17
C ASP A 476 -11.26 -16.80 -7.37
N THR A 477 -12.17 -17.64 -7.90
CA THR A 477 -11.91 -18.37 -9.15
C THR A 477 -11.79 -17.44 -10.36
N VAL A 478 -12.49 -16.31 -10.38
CA VAL A 478 -12.35 -15.29 -11.42
C VAL A 478 -11.00 -14.59 -11.29
N ASN A 479 -10.57 -14.25 -10.07
CA ASN A 479 -9.28 -13.65 -9.79
C ASN A 479 -8.10 -14.58 -10.13
N ALA A 480 -8.27 -15.90 -9.96
CA ALA A 480 -7.26 -16.88 -10.33
C ALA A 480 -6.93 -16.88 -11.84
N LYS A 481 -7.79 -16.29 -12.69
CA LYS A 481 -7.53 -16.10 -14.13
C LYS A 481 -6.51 -14.97 -14.41
N GLY A 482 -6.12 -14.22 -13.38
CA GLY A 482 -5.06 -13.22 -13.42
C GLY A 482 -5.55 -11.77 -13.41
N TRP A 483 -4.62 -10.86 -13.09
CA TRP A 483 -4.89 -9.45 -12.83
C TRP A 483 -5.69 -8.72 -13.91
N GLN A 484 -5.43 -9.01 -15.20
CA GLN A 484 -6.16 -8.36 -16.29
C GLN A 484 -7.67 -8.66 -16.26
N VAL A 485 -8.03 -9.90 -15.86
CA VAL A 485 -9.44 -10.29 -15.70
C VAL A 485 -10.03 -9.63 -14.47
N THR A 486 -9.33 -9.68 -13.32
CA THR A 486 -9.73 -9.00 -12.08
C THR A 486 -10.01 -7.52 -12.31
N LYS A 487 -9.08 -6.82 -12.95
CA LYS A 487 -9.22 -5.39 -13.25
C LYS A 487 -10.44 -5.14 -14.12
N LYS A 488 -10.56 -5.86 -15.24
CA LYS A 488 -11.67 -5.68 -16.19
C LYS A 488 -13.03 -5.88 -15.54
N VAL A 489 -13.19 -6.93 -14.74
CA VAL A 489 -14.48 -7.30 -14.13
C VAL A 489 -14.77 -6.44 -12.90
N TYR A 490 -13.88 -6.45 -11.92
CA TYR A 490 -14.17 -5.93 -10.57
C TYR A 490 -13.75 -4.48 -10.34
N LEU A 491 -12.78 -3.96 -11.10
CA LEU A 491 -12.32 -2.58 -10.98
C LEU A 491 -12.92 -1.65 -12.02
N ASP A 492 -13.01 -2.11 -13.27
CA ASP A 492 -13.49 -1.29 -14.39
C ASP A 492 -14.99 -1.51 -14.64
N GLY A 493 -15.50 -2.75 -14.50
CA GLY A 493 -16.87 -3.14 -14.84
C GLY A 493 -17.93 -2.99 -13.73
N GLN A 494 -17.54 -2.53 -12.53
CA GLN A 494 -18.39 -2.55 -11.34
C GLN A 494 -18.60 -1.16 -10.75
N ASN A 495 -19.87 -0.83 -10.49
CA ASN A 495 -20.34 0.28 -9.66
C ASN A 495 -21.08 -0.28 -8.43
N VAL A 496 -21.30 0.59 -7.43
CA VAL A 496 -21.84 0.19 -6.12
C VAL A 496 -23.12 0.95 -5.83
N ASN A 497 -24.17 0.23 -5.48
CA ASN A 497 -25.39 0.78 -4.89
C ASN A 497 -25.47 0.31 -3.42
N LEU A 498 -25.15 1.20 -2.49
CA LEU A 498 -24.98 0.85 -1.08
C LEU A 498 -26.32 0.49 -0.43
N ASP A 499 -26.34 -0.61 0.33
CA ASP A 499 -27.41 -0.90 1.28
C ASP A 499 -27.35 0.10 2.42
N MET A 500 -28.24 1.09 2.38
CA MET A 500 -28.24 2.18 3.36
C MET A 500 -28.72 1.76 4.75
N ALA A 501 -29.38 0.61 4.92
CA ALA A 501 -29.68 0.09 6.26
C ALA A 501 -28.39 -0.44 6.92
N ARG A 502 -27.53 -1.12 6.15
CA ARG A 502 -26.21 -1.57 6.58
C ARG A 502 -25.23 -0.42 6.72
N PHE A 503 -25.16 0.47 5.75
CA PHE A 503 -24.18 1.55 5.73
C PHE A 503 -24.40 2.58 6.85
N ARG A 504 -25.67 2.86 7.21
CA ARG A 504 -25.99 3.71 8.38
C ARG A 504 -25.39 3.18 9.69
N ARG A 505 -25.20 1.86 9.84
CA ARG A 505 -24.48 1.30 11.01
C ARG A 505 -23.01 1.69 10.99
N ARG A 506 -22.34 1.62 9.84
CA ARG A 506 -20.93 2.05 9.71
C ARG A 506 -20.74 3.54 9.98
N LEU A 507 -21.67 4.37 9.53
CA LEU A 507 -21.66 5.81 9.83
C LEU A 507 -21.75 6.08 11.33
N ARG A 508 -22.62 5.35 12.06
CA ARG A 508 -22.71 5.46 13.52
C ARG A 508 -21.44 5.00 14.22
N ASP A 509 -20.88 3.85 13.83
CA ASP A 509 -19.63 3.35 14.41
C ASP A 509 -18.47 4.34 14.23
N ALA A 510 -18.40 5.01 13.07
CA ALA A 510 -17.41 6.05 12.81
C ALA A 510 -17.64 7.31 13.67
N TYR A 511 -18.90 7.70 13.85
CA TYR A 511 -19.27 8.83 14.71
C TYR A 511 -18.92 8.55 16.18
N ASP A 512 -19.25 7.36 16.67
CA ASP A 512 -18.98 6.93 18.04
C ASP A 512 -17.48 6.87 18.32
N HIS A 513 -16.67 6.38 17.37
CA HIS A 513 -15.21 6.40 17.47
C HIS A 513 -14.67 7.83 17.61
N TRP A 514 -15.13 8.76 16.76
CA TRP A 514 -14.75 10.18 16.87
C TRP A 514 -15.17 10.77 18.22
N ALA A 515 -16.40 10.51 18.66
CA ALA A 515 -16.94 11.05 19.91
C ALA A 515 -16.16 10.55 21.13
N GLN A 516 -15.79 9.27 21.15
CA GLN A 516 -14.96 8.67 22.20
C GLN A 516 -13.58 9.34 22.26
N ARG A 517 -12.91 9.50 21.11
CA ARG A 517 -11.60 10.17 21.05
C ARG A 517 -11.66 11.60 21.55
N ARG A 518 -12.69 12.36 21.15
CA ARG A 518 -12.87 13.74 21.58
C ARG A 518 -13.04 13.85 23.10
N ARG A 519 -13.74 12.91 23.74
CA ARG A 519 -13.87 12.86 25.21
C ARG A 519 -12.54 12.57 25.90
N GLN A 520 -11.74 11.66 25.36
CA GLN A 520 -10.42 11.32 25.92
C GLN A 520 -9.47 12.53 25.90
N HIS A 521 -9.49 13.36 24.85
CA HIS A 521 -8.62 14.54 24.76
C HIS A 521 -9.12 15.73 25.59
N ALA A 522 -10.41 15.75 25.96
CA ALA A 522 -10.98 16.80 26.81
C ALA A 522 -10.82 16.50 28.31
N GLY A 523 -10.44 15.27 28.68
CA GLY A 523 -10.21 14.84 30.06
C GLY A 523 -8.73 14.68 30.44
N SER A 524 -7.81 14.84 29.49
CA SER A 524 -6.36 14.97 29.67
C SER A 524 -5.96 16.43 29.62
#